data_AF-A0A7W6WBS7-F1
#
_entry.id   AF-A0A7W6WBS7-F1
#
_cell.length_a   1.000
_cell.length_b   1.000
_cell.length_c   1.000
_cell.angle_alpha   90.00
_cell.angle_beta   90.00
_cell.angle_gamma   90.00
#
_symmetry.space_group_name_H-M   'P 1'
#
loop_
_entity.id
_entity.type
_entity.pdbx_description
1 polymer ?
#
loop_
_entity_poly.entity_id
_entity_poly.type
_entity_poly.pdbx_seq_one_letter_code
_entity_poly.pdbx_strand_id
1 'polypeptide(L)'
;MAGISITVSADDLVTAGLDGLVARADDMSGAMDEIGGMMTTSTRHRFEMGVDPDGNPWPPSLRALAEGGQTLVDRGHLRAAVTYQATAARVRQGTNLVYARIHQLGGEIKRQARTQTIHRRLYADGRLGERFVKRTARGAVATDHAVGAHTITMPARPYLGLSTADRAQAGEILADWLTGAW
;
A
#
# COMPACT_ATOMS: atom_id res chain seq x y z
N MET A 1 -67.16 22.89 9.09
CA MET A 1 -65.84 23.08 8.43
C MET A 1 -65.05 21.80 8.65
N ALA A 2 -64.64 21.11 7.59
CA ALA A 2 -63.80 19.93 7.71
C ALA A 2 -62.34 20.39 7.79
N GLY A 3 -61.64 20.03 8.86
CA GLY A 3 -60.21 20.27 9.04
C GLY A 3 -59.49 18.94 9.21
N ILE A 4 -58.36 18.78 8.52
CA ILE A 4 -57.44 17.68 8.76
C ILE A 4 -56.52 18.09 9.90
N SER A 5 -56.49 17.31 10.98
CA SER A 5 -55.47 17.41 12.03
C SER A 5 -54.46 16.29 11.84
N ILE A 6 -53.19 16.65 11.67
CA ILE A 6 -52.07 15.71 11.76
C ILE A 6 -51.46 15.90 13.15
N THR A 7 -51.48 14.85 13.96
CA THR A 7 -50.84 14.82 15.28
C THR A 7 -49.60 13.94 15.19
N VAL A 8 -48.47 14.45 15.66
CA VAL A 8 -47.22 13.71 15.77
C VAL A 8 -46.87 13.62 17.25
N SER A 9 -46.69 12.39 17.77
CA SER A 9 -46.23 12.16 19.14
C SER A 9 -44.71 12.15 19.19
N ALA A 10 -44.15 12.63 20.31
CA ALA A 10 -42.72 12.50 20.56
C ALA A 10 -42.27 11.04 20.66
N ASP A 11 -43.11 10.17 21.23
CA ASP A 11 -42.80 8.73 21.39
C ASP A 11 -42.69 8.02 20.03
N ASP A 12 -43.56 8.37 19.08
CA ASP A 12 -43.52 7.81 17.72
C ASP A 12 -42.24 8.24 16.99
N LEU A 13 -41.84 9.51 17.14
CA LEU A 13 -40.61 10.03 16.55
C LEU A 13 -39.36 9.39 17.15
N VAL A 14 -39.34 9.17 18.47
CA VAL A 14 -38.22 8.53 19.16
C VAL A 14 -38.10 7.06 18.73
N THR A 15 -39.22 6.33 18.68
CA THR A 15 -39.22 4.92 18.27
C THR A 15 -38.77 4.76 16.83
N ALA A 16 -39.33 5.54 15.90
CA ALA A 16 -38.93 5.50 14.49
C ALA A 16 -37.45 5.90 14.28
N GLY A 17 -36.96 6.90 15.02
CA GLY A 17 -35.57 7.31 14.97
C GLY A 17 -34.61 6.25 15.50
N LEU A 18 -34.96 5.59 16.62
CA LEU A 18 -34.16 4.51 17.21
C LEU A 18 -34.15 3.27 16.32
N ASP A 19 -35.28 2.88 15.74
CA ASP A 19 -35.36 1.74 14.81
C ASP A 19 -34.48 1.98 13.58
N GLY A 20 -34.49 3.20 13.03
CA GLY A 20 -33.61 3.58 11.92
C GLY A 20 -32.13 3.55 12.29
N LEU A 21 -31.77 3.96 13.51
CA LEU A 21 -30.39 3.90 14.00
C LEU A 21 -29.94 2.44 14.20
N VAL A 22 -30.78 1.59 14.81
CA VAL A 22 -30.49 0.17 15.01
C VAL A 22 -30.30 -0.53 13.66
N ALA A 23 -31.17 -0.27 12.69
CA ALA A 23 -31.05 -0.87 11.35
C ALA A 23 -29.72 -0.53 10.66
N ARG A 24 -29.27 0.73 10.76
CA ARG A 24 -27.99 1.18 10.17
C ARG A 24 -26.77 0.73 10.97
N ALA A 25 -26.92 0.52 12.28
CA ALA A 25 -25.89 -0.08 13.11
C ALA A 25 -25.74 -1.59 12.87
N ASP A 26 -26.81 -2.28 12.48
CA ASP A 26 -26.79 -3.71 12.15
C ASP A 26 -26.06 -3.99 10.83
N ASP A 27 -26.25 -3.12 9.83
CA ASP A 27 -25.50 -3.16 8.57
C ASP A 27 -24.69 -1.89 8.34
N MET A 28 -23.41 -1.90 8.74
CA MET A 28 -22.47 -0.81 8.46
C MET A 28 -21.65 -1.05 7.19
N SER A 29 -22.06 -1.97 6.31
CA SER A 29 -21.28 -2.32 5.12
C SER A 29 -21.00 -1.11 4.22
N GLY A 30 -21.97 -0.20 4.07
CA GLY A 30 -21.80 1.04 3.31
C GLY A 30 -20.77 1.98 3.93
N ALA A 31 -20.85 2.24 5.24
CA ALA A 31 -19.84 3.04 5.94
C ALA A 31 -18.44 2.42 5.85
N MET A 32 -18.35 1.09 5.98
CA MET A 32 -17.07 0.38 5.90
C MET A 32 -16.50 0.41 4.47
N ASP A 33 -17.33 0.36 3.43
CA ASP A 33 -16.90 0.51 2.05
C ASP A 33 -16.31 1.91 1.82
N GLU A 34 -17.00 2.95 2.27
CA GLU A 34 -16.53 4.33 2.16
C GLU A 34 -15.23 4.57 2.94
N ILE A 35 -15.12 4.07 4.17
CA ILE A 35 -13.87 4.11 4.94
C ILE A 35 -12.74 3.41 4.18
N GLY A 36 -13.00 2.26 3.55
CA GLY A 36 -12.01 1.56 2.74
C GLY A 36 -11.56 2.35 1.51
N GLY A 37 -12.50 3.03 0.84
CA GLY A 37 -12.22 3.99 -0.22
C GLY A 37 -11.33 5.13 0.25
N MET A 38 -11.69 5.76 1.37
CA MET A 38 -10.92 6.83 2.03
C MET A 38 -9.49 6.36 2.35
N MET A 39 -9.33 5.19 2.99
CA MET A 39 -8.01 4.64 3.33
C MET A 39 -7.12 4.45 2.11
N THR A 40 -7.71 4.05 0.98
CA THR A 40 -6.99 3.86 -0.29
C THR A 40 -6.58 5.19 -0.90
N THR A 41 -7.45 6.20 -0.84
CA THR A 41 -7.14 7.57 -1.26
C THR A 41 -6.03 8.18 -0.41
N SER A 42 -6.11 8.06 0.92
CA SER A 42 -5.06 8.51 1.84
C SER A 42 -3.72 7.84 1.56
N THR A 43 -3.73 6.53 1.30
CA THR A 43 -2.51 5.80 0.90
C THR A 43 -1.95 6.33 -0.41
N ARG A 44 -2.78 6.58 -1.44
CA ARG A 44 -2.32 7.15 -2.72
C ARG A 44 -1.70 8.54 -2.52
N HIS A 45 -2.30 9.37 -1.68
CA HIS A 45 -1.77 10.69 -1.35
C HIS A 45 -0.39 10.60 -0.68
N ARG A 46 -0.20 9.65 0.25
CA ARG A 46 1.13 9.37 0.85
C ARG A 46 2.18 9.01 -0.19
N PHE A 47 1.82 8.21 -1.20
CA PHE A 47 2.72 7.90 -2.32
C PHE A 47 3.07 9.11 -3.17
N GLU A 48 2.17 10.08 -3.31
CA GLU A 48 2.44 11.33 -4.05
C GLU A 48 3.33 12.27 -3.25
N MET A 49 3.10 12.36 -1.94
CA MET A 49 3.88 13.21 -1.03
C MET A 49 5.21 12.57 -0.60
N GLY A 50 5.35 11.25 -0.70
CA GLY A 50 6.53 10.52 -0.25
C GLY A 50 6.66 10.47 1.28
N VAL A 51 5.54 10.37 1.98
CA VAL A 51 5.47 10.42 3.46
C VAL A 51 4.77 9.20 4.03
N ASP A 52 5.05 8.90 5.29
CA ASP A 52 4.36 7.87 6.07
C ASP A 52 2.99 8.37 6.62
N PRO A 53 2.20 7.51 7.29
CA PRO A 53 0.92 7.92 7.88
C PRO A 53 1.03 9.03 8.93
N ASP A 54 2.17 9.22 9.55
CA ASP A 54 2.38 10.28 10.54
C ASP A 54 2.91 11.57 9.89
N GLY A 55 3.08 11.57 8.56
CA GLY A 55 3.55 12.70 7.77
C GLY A 55 5.08 12.79 7.65
N ASN A 56 5.84 11.82 8.15
CA ASN A 56 7.30 11.85 8.05
C ASN A 56 7.75 11.41 6.65
N PRO A 57 8.73 12.10 6.03
CA PRO A 57 9.28 11.68 4.74
C PRO A 57 9.91 10.29 4.79
N TRP A 58 9.67 9.48 3.75
CA TRP A 58 10.30 8.17 3.66
C TRP A 58 11.81 8.27 3.48
N PRO A 59 12.60 7.37 4.11
CA PRO A 59 14.02 7.25 3.84
C PRO A 59 14.28 7.06 2.34
N PRO A 60 15.11 7.91 1.70
CA PRO A 60 15.27 7.88 0.26
C PRO A 60 15.80 6.53 -0.22
N SER A 61 15.34 6.08 -1.39
CA SER A 61 15.89 4.89 -2.03
C SER A 61 17.19 5.21 -2.76
N LEU A 62 18.12 4.24 -2.86
CA LEU A 62 19.35 4.40 -3.64
C LEU A 62 19.07 4.78 -5.10
N ARG A 63 18.02 4.20 -5.69
CA ARG A 63 17.55 4.57 -7.03
C ARG A 63 17.15 6.05 -7.10
N ALA A 64 16.31 6.51 -6.18
CA ALA A 64 15.89 7.92 -6.12
C ALA A 64 17.08 8.87 -5.95
N LEU A 65 18.11 8.47 -5.20
CA LEU A 65 19.33 9.27 -5.01
C LEU A 65 20.25 9.26 -6.24
N ALA A 66 20.40 8.11 -6.92
CA ALA A 66 21.35 7.95 -8.02
C ALA A 66 20.78 8.36 -9.38
N GLU A 67 19.50 8.08 -9.62
CA GLU A 67 18.83 8.24 -10.92
C GLU A 67 17.73 9.31 -10.88
N GLY A 68 17.39 9.82 -9.69
CA GLY A 68 16.25 10.71 -9.47
C GLY A 68 14.91 9.99 -9.33
N GLY A 69 13.83 10.77 -9.27
CA GLY A 69 12.46 10.27 -9.07
C GLY A 69 12.13 9.96 -7.60
N GLN A 70 11.00 9.29 -7.38
CA GLN A 70 10.39 9.19 -6.05
C GLN A 70 10.62 7.84 -5.36
N THR A 71 10.93 7.87 -4.07
CA THR A 71 11.05 6.66 -3.26
C THR A 71 9.74 5.89 -3.26
N LEU A 72 9.84 4.55 -3.34
CA LEU A 72 8.68 3.64 -3.39
C LEU A 72 7.86 3.71 -4.70
N VAL A 73 8.23 4.61 -5.63
CA VAL A 73 7.60 4.78 -6.94
C VAL A 73 8.66 4.61 -8.02
N ASP A 74 8.62 3.47 -8.71
CA ASP A 74 9.33 3.28 -9.98
C ASP A 74 8.30 3.36 -11.12
N ARG A 75 7.57 2.26 -11.34
CA ARG A 75 6.41 2.21 -12.26
C ARG A 75 5.05 2.39 -11.58
N GLY A 76 5.04 2.63 -10.26
CA GLY A 76 3.82 2.80 -9.47
C GLY A 76 3.02 1.52 -9.18
N HIS A 77 3.58 0.33 -9.44
CA HIS A 77 2.88 -0.95 -9.19
C HIS A 77 2.42 -1.12 -7.74
N LEU A 78 3.28 -0.77 -6.76
CA LEU A 78 2.92 -0.90 -5.35
C LEU A 78 1.72 -0.03 -5.00
N ARG A 79 1.75 1.24 -5.37
CA ARG A 79 0.63 2.18 -5.20
C ARG A 79 -0.66 1.66 -5.83
N ALA A 80 -0.57 1.14 -7.06
CA ALA A 80 -1.73 0.65 -7.81
C ALA A 80 -2.31 -0.66 -7.26
N ALA A 81 -1.47 -1.49 -6.63
CA ALA A 81 -1.88 -2.79 -6.10
C ALA A 81 -2.42 -2.75 -4.66
N VAL A 82 -2.51 -1.57 -4.04
CA VAL A 82 -3.19 -1.42 -2.74
C VAL A 82 -4.69 -1.48 -2.95
N THR A 83 -5.33 -2.42 -2.27
CA THR A 83 -6.78 -2.63 -2.28
C THR A 83 -7.31 -2.80 -0.86
N TYR A 84 -8.64 -2.79 -0.72
CA TYR A 84 -9.30 -3.07 0.54
C TYR A 84 -10.44 -4.08 0.37
N GLN A 85 -10.88 -4.63 1.50
CA GLN A 85 -12.07 -5.44 1.64
C GLN A 85 -12.87 -4.91 2.82
N ALA A 86 -14.11 -4.48 2.56
CA ALA A 86 -15.05 -4.06 3.59
C ALA A 86 -16.02 -5.21 3.94
N THR A 87 -16.44 -5.21 5.20
CA THR A 87 -17.51 -6.05 5.76
C THR A 87 -18.34 -5.16 6.68
N ALA A 88 -19.52 -5.61 7.13
CA ALA A 88 -20.37 -4.83 8.03
C ALA A 88 -19.69 -4.34 9.33
N ALA A 89 -18.56 -4.93 9.76
CA ALA A 89 -17.91 -4.55 11.02
C ALA A 89 -16.43 -4.15 10.89
N ARG A 90 -15.82 -4.28 9.71
CA ARG A 90 -14.38 -4.02 9.54
C ARG A 90 -13.97 -3.78 8.09
N VAL A 91 -12.88 -3.04 7.95
CA VAL A 91 -12.13 -2.84 6.71
C VAL A 91 -10.75 -3.48 6.85
N ARG A 92 -10.33 -4.23 5.82
CA ARG A 92 -8.95 -4.72 5.70
C ARG A 92 -8.30 -4.12 4.46
N GLN A 93 -7.13 -3.53 4.61
CA GLN A 93 -6.36 -2.96 3.50
C GLN A 93 -5.05 -3.75 3.31
N GLY A 94 -4.63 -3.94 2.06
CA GLY A 94 -3.39 -4.67 1.76
C GLY A 94 -3.04 -4.69 0.28
N THR A 95 -2.08 -5.54 -0.07
CA THR A 95 -1.63 -5.77 -1.45
C THR A 95 -1.11 -7.20 -1.60
N ASN A 96 -1.15 -7.74 -2.81
CA ASN A 96 -0.66 -9.08 -3.14
C ASN A 96 0.83 -9.11 -3.54
N LEU A 97 1.52 -7.96 -3.54
CA LEU A 97 2.91 -7.88 -3.96
C LEU A 97 3.85 -8.40 -2.86
N VAL A 98 4.68 -9.39 -3.20
CA VAL A 98 5.59 -10.05 -2.24
C VAL A 98 6.54 -9.06 -1.54
N TYR A 99 7.01 -8.05 -2.27
CA TYR A 99 7.95 -7.05 -1.74
C TYR A 99 7.27 -5.95 -0.90
N ALA A 100 5.94 -5.92 -0.85
CA ALA A 100 5.18 -4.93 -0.09
C ALA A 100 5.50 -4.95 1.41
N ARG A 101 5.63 -6.16 1.97
CA ARG A 101 5.87 -6.36 3.42
C ARG A 101 7.20 -5.76 3.87
N ILE A 102 8.28 -6.01 3.12
CA ILE A 102 9.61 -5.52 3.50
C ILE A 102 9.69 -3.99 3.41
N HIS A 103 8.91 -3.37 2.52
CA HIS A 103 8.81 -1.91 2.50
C HIS A 103 7.95 -1.36 3.64
N GLN A 104 6.84 -2.01 3.98
CA GLN A 104 5.98 -1.56 5.07
C GLN A 104 6.69 -1.63 6.43
N LEU A 105 7.34 -2.75 6.71
CA LEU A 105 7.88 -3.06 8.04
C LEU A 105 9.41 -2.89 8.14
N GLY A 106 10.10 -2.72 7.01
CA GLY A 106 11.55 -2.86 6.96
C GLY A 106 11.99 -4.32 7.19
N GLY A 107 13.30 -4.51 7.28
CA GLY A 107 13.89 -5.78 7.71
C GLY A 107 15.16 -6.15 6.96
N GLU A 108 15.66 -7.36 7.24
CA GLU A 108 16.88 -7.88 6.67
C GLU A 108 16.61 -8.92 5.58
N ILE A 109 17.35 -8.80 4.48
CA ILE A 109 17.36 -9.79 3.40
C ILE A 109 18.72 -10.49 3.42
N LYS A 110 18.74 -11.73 3.89
CA LYS A 110 19.96 -12.55 3.95
C LYS A 110 20.20 -13.23 2.61
N ARG A 111 21.32 -12.92 1.96
CA ARG A 111 21.80 -13.57 0.73
C ARG A 111 22.82 -14.62 1.13
N GLN A 112 22.56 -15.87 0.78
CA GLN A 112 23.51 -16.96 0.98
C GLN A 112 24.66 -16.87 -0.03
N ALA A 113 25.81 -17.44 0.34
CA ALA A 113 26.93 -17.55 -0.57
C ALA A 113 26.54 -18.40 -1.79
N ARG A 114 26.97 -17.96 -2.98
CA ARG A 114 26.71 -18.68 -4.24
C ARG A 114 27.83 -18.46 -5.22
N THR A 115 28.07 -19.46 -6.05
CA THR A 115 28.94 -19.32 -7.22
C THR A 115 28.07 -18.96 -8.43
N GLN A 116 28.44 -17.89 -9.14
CA GLN A 116 27.78 -17.50 -10.38
C GLN A 116 28.77 -17.59 -11.53
N THR A 117 28.40 -18.37 -12.54
CA THR A 117 29.16 -18.42 -13.79
C THR A 117 28.73 -17.26 -14.67
N ILE A 118 29.68 -16.39 -15.01
CA ILE A 118 29.49 -15.35 -16.02
C ILE A 118 30.13 -15.80 -17.33
N HIS A 119 29.64 -15.26 -18.44
CA HIS A 119 30.29 -15.44 -19.73
C HIS A 119 30.79 -14.09 -20.24
N ARG A 120 32.07 -14.03 -20.61
CA ARG A 120 32.71 -12.87 -21.23
C ARG A 120 33.33 -13.28 -22.56
N ARG A 121 33.41 -12.35 -23.50
CA ARG A 121 33.97 -12.65 -24.82
C ARG A 121 35.49 -12.64 -24.77
N LEU A 122 36.11 -13.71 -25.24
CA LEU A 122 37.52 -13.76 -25.58
C LEU A 122 37.69 -13.32 -27.03
N TYR A 123 38.50 -12.28 -27.23
CA TYR A 123 38.87 -11.78 -28.54
C TYR A 123 40.05 -12.58 -29.12
N ALA A 124 40.26 -12.49 -30.43
CA ALA A 124 41.31 -13.23 -31.12
C ALA A 124 42.73 -12.83 -30.67
N ASP A 125 42.88 -11.62 -30.10
CA ASP A 125 44.11 -11.12 -29.49
C ASP A 125 44.35 -11.66 -28.06
N GLY A 126 43.50 -12.58 -27.59
CA GLY A 126 43.59 -13.18 -26.25
C GLY A 126 43.01 -12.32 -25.13
N ARG A 127 42.51 -11.11 -25.42
CA ARG A 127 41.90 -10.25 -24.40
C ARG A 127 40.51 -10.73 -24.01
N LEU A 128 40.23 -10.72 -22.71
CA LEU A 128 38.88 -10.98 -22.19
C LEU A 128 38.12 -9.66 -22.08
N GLY A 129 37.00 -9.55 -22.79
CA GLY A 129 36.16 -8.37 -22.79
C GLY A 129 35.49 -8.11 -21.44
N GLU A 130 35.29 -6.84 -21.11
CA GLU A 130 34.66 -6.40 -19.86
C GLU A 130 33.14 -6.62 -19.83
N ARG A 131 32.52 -6.76 -21.00
CA ARG A 131 31.07 -6.93 -21.13
C ARG A 131 30.68 -8.40 -21.04
N PHE A 132 29.62 -8.66 -20.30
CA PHE A 132 28.98 -9.98 -20.30
C PHE A 132 28.37 -10.29 -21.66
N VAL A 133 28.51 -11.54 -22.11
CA VAL A 133 27.93 -12.05 -23.36
C VAL A 133 27.04 -13.26 -23.09
N LYS A 134 26.17 -13.59 -24.05
CA LYS A 134 25.41 -14.85 -23.99
C LYS A 134 26.38 -16.04 -24.02
N ARG A 135 26.04 -17.12 -23.31
CA ARG A 135 26.81 -18.38 -23.32
C ARG A 135 27.10 -18.91 -24.73
N THR A 136 26.17 -18.72 -25.66
CA THR A 136 26.26 -19.21 -27.04
C THR A 136 27.02 -18.28 -27.99
N ALA A 137 27.48 -17.12 -27.51
CA ALA A 137 28.22 -16.19 -28.35
C ALA A 137 29.58 -16.78 -28.74
N ARG A 138 30.03 -16.49 -29.97
CA ARG A 138 31.34 -16.93 -30.44
C ARG A 138 32.46 -16.34 -29.58
N GLY A 139 33.33 -17.21 -29.05
CA GLY A 139 34.39 -16.83 -28.13
C GLY A 139 33.89 -16.56 -26.71
N ALA A 140 32.69 -17.00 -26.32
CA ALA A 140 32.25 -16.92 -24.93
C ALA A 140 33.09 -17.85 -24.04
N VAL A 141 33.72 -17.27 -23.02
CA VAL A 141 34.47 -17.99 -21.99
C VAL A 141 33.73 -17.86 -20.67
N ALA A 142 33.56 -18.99 -19.98
CA ALA A 142 32.96 -19.05 -18.65
C ALA A 142 34.00 -18.64 -17.59
N THR A 143 33.61 -17.78 -16.66
CA THR A 143 34.38 -17.49 -15.45
C THR A 143 33.46 -17.67 -14.25
N ASP A 144 33.89 -18.45 -13.27
CA ASP A 144 33.14 -18.61 -12.03
C ASP A 144 33.51 -17.51 -11.04
N HIS A 145 32.49 -16.87 -10.46
CA HIS A 145 32.64 -15.84 -9.44
C HIS A 145 31.92 -16.27 -8.17
N ALA A 146 32.70 -16.39 -7.09
CA ALA A 146 32.16 -16.62 -5.76
C ALA A 146 31.59 -15.31 -5.19
N VAL A 147 30.31 -15.30 -4.90
CA VAL A 147 29.63 -14.22 -4.17
C VAL A 147 29.44 -14.69 -2.72
N GLY A 148 30.09 -14.02 -1.78
CA GLY A 148 29.96 -14.32 -0.36
C GLY A 148 28.55 -14.05 0.19
N ALA A 149 28.24 -14.71 1.31
CA ALA A 149 27.01 -14.43 2.04
C ALA A 149 27.03 -12.99 2.56
N HIS A 150 25.92 -12.27 2.42
CA HIS A 150 25.79 -10.89 2.90
C HIS A 150 24.33 -10.58 3.25
N THR A 151 24.14 -9.57 4.10
CA THR A 151 22.82 -9.12 4.53
C THR A 151 22.54 -7.75 3.96
N ILE A 152 21.35 -7.57 3.39
CA ILE A 152 20.86 -6.27 2.92
C ILE A 152 19.82 -5.78 3.92
N THR A 153 20.09 -4.66 4.58
CA THR A 153 19.17 -4.03 5.53
C THR A 153 18.27 -3.05 4.79
N MET A 154 16.96 -3.30 4.84
CA MET A 154 15.93 -2.45 4.22
C MET A 154 15.28 -1.58 5.29
N PRO A 155 15.31 -0.24 5.16
CA PRO A 155 14.58 0.64 6.08
C PRO A 155 13.08 0.52 5.83
N ALA A 156 12.29 0.68 6.91
CA ALA A 156 10.85 0.76 6.84
C ALA A 156 10.43 2.05 6.12
N ARG A 157 9.40 1.94 5.28
CA ARG A 157 8.72 3.00 4.56
C ARG A 157 7.23 2.74 4.66
N PRO A 158 6.62 2.96 5.83
CA PRO A 158 5.22 2.65 6.05
C PRO A 158 4.37 3.49 5.11
N TYR A 159 3.51 2.86 4.33
CA TYR A 159 2.54 3.54 3.44
C TYR A 159 1.10 3.17 3.81
N LEU A 160 0.90 1.97 4.36
CA LEU A 160 -0.36 1.57 4.99
C LEU A 160 -0.40 2.07 6.44
N GLY A 161 -1.57 2.46 6.89
CA GLY A 161 -1.82 2.96 8.24
C GLY A 161 -2.91 4.01 8.26
N LEU A 162 -3.31 4.41 9.46
CA LEU A 162 -4.28 5.48 9.71
C LEU A 162 -3.57 6.60 10.47
N SER A 163 -3.46 7.75 9.82
CA SER A 163 -3.06 9.00 10.46
C SER A 163 -4.14 9.48 11.44
N THR A 164 -3.82 10.49 12.23
CA THR A 164 -4.82 11.16 13.08
C THR A 164 -5.96 11.74 12.25
N ALA A 165 -5.67 12.31 11.08
CA ALA A 165 -6.69 12.87 10.18
C ALA A 165 -7.59 11.77 9.59
N ASP A 166 -7.02 10.63 9.19
CA ASP A 166 -7.82 9.52 8.64
C ASP A 166 -8.75 8.94 9.70
N ARG A 167 -8.33 8.91 10.97
CA ARG A 167 -9.18 8.44 12.08
C ARG A 167 -10.34 9.40 12.34
N ALA A 168 -10.10 10.70 12.27
CA ALA A 168 -11.15 11.71 12.39
C ALA A 168 -12.16 11.57 11.22
N GLN A 169 -11.67 11.50 9.99
CA GLN A 169 -12.51 11.34 8.80
C GLN A 169 -13.30 10.03 8.83
N ALA A 170 -12.71 8.92 9.27
CA ALA A 170 -13.44 7.67 9.46
C ALA A 170 -14.56 7.81 10.51
N GLY A 171 -14.33 8.58 11.57
CA GLY A 171 -15.34 8.90 12.57
C GLY A 171 -16.50 9.73 12.01
N GLU A 172 -16.20 10.70 11.14
CA GLU A 172 -17.20 11.50 10.43
C GLU A 172 -18.07 10.63 9.50
N ILE A 173 -17.45 9.77 8.68
CA ILE A 173 -18.16 8.81 7.82
C ILE A 173 -19.11 7.92 8.64
N LEU A 174 -18.65 7.44 9.80
CA LEU A 174 -19.48 6.65 10.70
C LEU A 174 -20.65 7.44 11.28
N ALA A 175 -20.41 8.70 11.67
CA ALA A 175 -21.44 9.57 12.22
C ALA A 175 -22.51 9.91 11.17
N ASP A 176 -22.10 10.20 9.94
CA ASP A 176 -22.99 10.50 8.82
C ASP A 176 -23.84 9.28 8.47
N TRP A 177 -23.21 8.09 8.40
CA TRP A 177 -23.93 6.82 8.25
C TRP A 177 -24.94 6.59 9.38
N LEU A 178 -24.55 6.85 10.64
CA LEU A 178 -25.37 6.65 11.83
C LEU A 178 -26.45 7.71 12.05
N THR A 179 -26.37 8.86 11.39
CA THR A 179 -27.43 9.88 11.41
C THR A 179 -28.34 9.78 10.19
N GLY A 180 -27.94 9.04 9.15
CA GLY A 180 -28.67 8.99 7.89
C GLY A 180 -28.59 10.31 7.11
N ALA A 181 -27.59 11.14 7.41
CA ALA A 181 -27.32 12.36 6.67
C ALA A 181 -26.65 11.98 5.34
N TRP A 182 -27.44 12.00 4.26
CA TRP A 182 -27.00 11.83 2.87
C TRP A 182 -27.66 12.87 1.98
#